data_AF-E6KSI6-F1
#
_entry.id   AF-E6KSI6-F1
#
_cell.length_a   1.000
_cell.length_b   1.000
_cell.length_c   1.000
_cell.angle_alpha   90.00
_cell.angle_beta   90.00
_cell.angle_gamma   90.00
#
_symmetry.space_group_name_H-M   'P 1'
#
loop_
_entity.id
_entity.type
_entity.pdbx_description
1 polymer ?
#
loop_
_entity_poly.entity_id
_entity_poly.type
_entity_poly.pdbx_seq_one_letter_code
_entity_poly.pdbx_strand_id
1 'polypeptide(L)'
;MLILGMIAALLAAVLHVFIFYIESFAWTTRALSVFGMDRESAEATKEMAYNQGFYNFFLAIEACAGIAVYFLASPTVGLALALFGTGSMLAAALLLFVTCPDKRSAAIKQGALPLIAVAALGVSALLSQLARSSHPVTLWVSL
;
A
#
# COMPACT_ATOMS: atom_id res chain seq x y z
N MET A 1 4.03 -4.92 -16.77
CA MET A 1 3.24 -4.27 -15.70
C MET A 1 3.56 -4.83 -14.31
N LEU A 2 3.73 -6.16 -14.14
CA LEU A 2 4.09 -6.78 -12.86
C LEU A 2 5.27 -6.11 -12.13
N ILE A 3 6.45 -6.02 -12.76
CA ILE A 3 7.66 -5.49 -12.10
C ILE A 3 7.47 -4.03 -11.66
N LEU A 4 6.85 -3.21 -12.50
CA LEU A 4 6.47 -1.84 -12.14
C LEU A 4 5.57 -1.82 -10.89
N GLY A 5 4.56 -2.69 -10.85
CA GLY A 5 3.66 -2.82 -9.72
C GLY A 5 4.35 -3.27 -8.44
N MET A 6 5.29 -4.22 -8.52
CA MET A 6 6.07 -4.69 -7.36
C MET A 6 7.03 -3.60 -6.84
N ILE A 7 7.67 -2.85 -7.74
CA ILE A 7 8.52 -1.70 -7.36
C ILE A 7 7.67 -0.62 -6.69
N ALA A 8 6.51 -0.28 -7.27
CA ALA A 8 5.60 0.71 -6.67
C ALA A 8 5.08 0.25 -5.31
N ALA A 9 4.73 -1.03 -5.15
CA ALA A 9 4.30 -1.60 -3.87
C ALA A 9 5.42 -1.55 -2.82
N LEU A 10 6.67 -1.86 -3.20
CA LEU A 10 7.80 -1.76 -2.28
C LEU A 10 8.06 -0.31 -1.85
N LEU A 11 8.04 0.64 -2.79
CA LEU A 11 8.20 2.06 -2.49
C LEU A 11 7.05 2.58 -1.62
N ALA A 12 5.82 2.12 -1.85
CA ALA A 12 4.67 2.43 -0.99
C ALA A 12 4.89 1.92 0.43
N ALA A 13 5.35 0.67 0.60
CA ALA A 13 5.67 0.10 1.91
C ALA A 13 6.76 0.91 2.62
N VAL A 14 7.84 1.28 1.92
CA VAL A 14 8.91 2.13 2.48
C VAL A 14 8.36 3.49 2.94
N LEU A 15 7.49 4.13 2.14
CA LEU A 15 6.84 5.37 2.53
C LEU A 15 5.99 5.19 3.80
N HIS A 16 5.25 4.09 3.93
CA HIS A 16 4.42 3.84 5.11
C HIS A 16 5.24 3.48 6.35
N VAL A 17 6.41 2.85 6.20
CA VAL A 17 7.39 2.70 7.29
C VAL A 17 7.92 4.07 7.73
N PHE A 18 8.17 4.99 6.80
CA PHE A 18 8.55 6.36 7.14
C PHE A 18 7.42 7.09 7.88
N ILE A 19 6.17 6.95 7.44
CA ILE A 19 4.99 7.53 8.11
C ILE A 19 4.85 6.95 9.53
N PHE A 20 4.94 5.63 9.68
CA PHE A 20 5.00 4.95 10.98
C PHE A 20 6.05 5.57 11.90
N TYR A 21 7.27 5.79 11.41
CA TYR A 21 8.32 6.41 12.21
C TYR A 21 7.91 7.80 12.72
N ILE A 22 7.35 8.63 11.85
CA ILE A 22 6.89 9.97 12.21
C ILE A 22 5.76 9.91 13.24
N GLU A 23 4.76 9.06 13.01
CA GLU A 23 3.54 8.96 13.84
C GLU A 23 3.80 8.31 15.19
N SER A 24 4.69 7.31 15.27
CA SER A 24 4.95 6.59 16.51
C SER A 24 6.09 7.17 17.35
N PHE A 25 7.12 7.77 16.73
CA PHE A 25 8.31 8.21 17.46
C PHE A 25 8.60 9.70 17.35
N ALA A 26 8.17 10.37 16.28
CA ALA A 26 8.50 11.77 16.04
C ALA A 26 7.28 12.73 16.04
N TRP A 27 6.15 12.30 16.61
CA TRP A 27 4.88 13.03 16.54
C TRP A 27 4.93 14.41 17.20
N THR A 28 5.50 14.50 18.40
CA THR A 28 5.59 15.76 19.16
C THR A 28 6.87 16.57 18.88
N THR A 29 7.60 16.17 17.84
CA THR A 29 8.85 16.82 17.41
C THR A 29 8.81 17.14 15.92
N ARG A 30 9.19 16.19 15.06
CA ARG A 30 9.31 16.37 13.62
C ARG A 30 7.97 16.56 12.92
N ALA A 31 6.89 15.97 13.44
CA ALA A 31 5.56 16.11 12.84
C ALA A 31 5.03 17.55 12.91
N LEU A 32 5.48 18.37 13.88
CA LEU A 32 5.12 19.80 13.96
C LEU A 32 5.44 20.54 12.65
N SER A 33 6.65 20.33 12.11
CA SER A 33 7.08 20.96 10.86
C SER A 33 6.52 20.28 9.61
N VAL A 34 6.25 18.97 9.67
CA VAL A 34 5.72 18.19 8.53
C VAL A 34 4.23 18.47 8.31
N PHE A 35 3.46 18.58 9.39
CA PHE A 35 2.00 18.73 9.36
C PHE A 35 1.52 20.15 9.67
N GLY A 36 2.42 21.06 10.06
CA GLY A 36 2.07 22.45 10.40
C GLY A 36 1.18 22.55 11.64
N MET A 37 1.40 21.66 12.60
CA MET A 37 0.63 21.57 13.84
C MET A 37 1.37 22.22 15.00
N ASP A 38 0.65 22.80 15.95
CA ASP A 38 1.23 23.31 17.19
C ASP A 38 1.54 22.15 18.18
N ARG A 39 2.33 22.46 19.21
CA ARG A 39 2.77 21.46 20.20
C ARG A 39 1.62 20.94 21.06
N GLU A 40 0.65 21.77 21.41
CA GLU A 40 -0.49 21.36 22.25
C GLU A 40 -1.36 20.34 21.51
N SER A 41 -1.69 20.63 20.25
CA SER A 41 -2.39 19.71 19.34
C SER A 41 -1.64 18.39 19.16
N ALA A 42 -0.31 18.42 19.09
CA ALA A 42 0.51 17.22 18.95
C ALA A 42 0.51 16.36 20.21
N GLU A 43 0.65 16.97 21.39
CA GLU A 43 0.56 16.23 22.66
C GLU A 43 -0.85 15.64 22.85
N ALA A 44 -1.90 16.39 22.52
CA ALA A 44 -3.30 15.94 22.63
C ALA A 44 -3.65 14.76 21.71
N THR A 45 -2.93 14.58 20.60
CA THR A 45 -3.19 13.52 19.60
C THR A 45 -2.13 12.42 19.59
N LYS A 46 -1.16 12.45 20.50
CA LYS A 46 0.00 11.56 20.52
C LYS A 46 -0.37 10.07 20.53
N GLU A 47 -1.30 9.66 21.38
CA GLU A 47 -1.72 8.25 21.47
C GLU A 47 -2.47 7.80 20.21
N MET A 48 -3.31 8.65 19.65
CA MET A 48 -4.00 8.39 18.39
C MET A 48 -2.99 8.22 17.25
N ALA A 49 -2.02 9.11 17.14
CA ALA A 49 -0.97 9.04 16.13
C ALA A 49 -0.12 7.77 16.30
N TYR A 50 0.24 7.42 17.54
CA TYR A 50 0.97 6.18 17.81
C TYR A 50 0.23 4.96 17.24
N ASN A 51 -1.08 4.86 17.46
CA ASN A 51 -1.89 3.77 16.94
C ASN A 51 -2.02 3.81 15.40
N GLN A 52 -2.18 5.00 14.80
CA GLN A 52 -2.15 5.17 13.34
C GLN A 52 -0.82 4.72 12.73
N GLY A 53 0.30 5.02 13.38
CA GLY A 53 1.61 4.58 12.95
C GLY A 53 1.70 3.07 12.85
N PHE A 54 1.18 2.33 13.83
CA PHE A 54 1.18 0.87 13.79
C PHE A 54 0.26 0.29 12.71
N TYR A 55 -0.89 0.92 12.44
CA TYR A 55 -1.70 0.53 11.28
C TYR A 55 -0.91 0.71 9.97
N ASN A 56 -0.24 1.85 9.78
CA ASN A 56 0.65 2.08 8.63
C ASN A 56 1.78 1.04 8.54
N PHE A 57 2.37 0.66 9.67
CA PHE A 57 3.40 -0.36 9.74
C PHE A 57 2.88 -1.75 9.32
N PHE A 58 1.70 -2.16 9.78
CA PHE A 58 1.12 -3.44 9.40
C PHE A 58 0.75 -3.50 7.92
N LEU A 59 0.27 -2.41 7.33
CA LEU A 59 0.07 -2.31 5.88
C LEU A 59 1.39 -2.48 5.11
N ALA A 60 2.48 -1.89 5.61
CA ALA A 60 3.80 -2.06 5.00
C ALA A 60 4.31 -3.51 5.13
N ILE A 61 4.10 -4.16 6.27
CA ILE A 61 4.42 -5.58 6.46
C ILE A 61 3.65 -6.43 5.46
N GLU A 62 2.35 -6.21 5.29
CA GLU A 62 1.52 -6.97 4.37
C GLU A 62 2.01 -6.84 2.92
N ALA A 63 2.30 -5.61 2.47
CA ALA A 63 2.84 -5.39 1.13
C ALA A 63 4.21 -6.07 0.93
N CYS A 64 5.13 -5.93 1.89
CA CYS A 64 6.44 -6.57 1.85
C CYS A 64 6.35 -8.10 1.89
N ALA A 65 5.48 -8.66 2.73
CA ALA A 65 5.22 -10.09 2.81
C ALA A 65 4.63 -10.60 1.49
N GLY A 66 3.70 -9.87 0.88
CA GLY A 66 3.17 -10.20 -0.43
C GLY A 66 4.25 -10.26 -1.51
N ILE A 67 5.14 -9.27 -1.56
CA ILE A 67 6.28 -9.27 -2.48
C ILE A 67 7.19 -10.48 -2.22
N ALA A 68 7.59 -10.73 -0.96
CA ALA A 68 8.46 -11.85 -0.62
C ALA A 68 7.82 -13.20 -0.98
N VAL A 69 6.56 -13.43 -0.59
CA VAL A 69 5.82 -14.65 -0.89
C VAL A 69 5.66 -14.85 -2.40
N TYR A 70 5.48 -13.76 -3.17
CA TYR A 70 5.36 -13.83 -4.62
C TYR A 70 6.61 -14.47 -5.26
N PHE A 71 7.80 -14.01 -4.86
CA PHE A 71 9.06 -14.44 -5.45
C PHE A 71 9.62 -15.73 -4.84
N LEU A 72 9.27 -16.04 -3.58
CA LEU A 72 9.91 -17.14 -2.83
C LEU A 72 9.02 -18.36 -2.63
N ALA A 73 7.70 -18.25 -2.80
CA ALA A 73 6.78 -19.33 -2.45
C ALA A 73 5.60 -19.49 -3.41
N SER A 74 4.68 -18.53 -3.45
CA SER A 74 3.44 -18.62 -4.21
C SER A 74 3.11 -17.30 -4.89
N PRO A 75 3.24 -17.21 -6.22
CA PRO A 75 2.87 -16.01 -6.97
C PRO A 75 1.41 -15.57 -6.74
N THR A 76 0.48 -16.52 -6.59
CA THR A 76 -0.93 -16.19 -6.35
C THR A 76 -1.15 -15.56 -4.98
N VAL A 77 -0.61 -16.17 -3.92
CA VAL A 77 -0.77 -15.66 -2.54
C VAL A 77 -0.03 -14.33 -2.39
N GLY A 78 1.20 -14.26 -2.90
CA GLY A 78 2.00 -13.05 -2.82
C GLY A 78 1.36 -11.87 -3.55
N LEU A 79 0.79 -12.10 -4.73
CA LEU A 79 0.07 -11.07 -5.47
C LEU A 79 -1.19 -10.60 -4.72
N ALA A 80 -1.94 -11.52 -4.13
CA ALA A 80 -3.13 -11.19 -3.34
C ALA A 80 -2.78 -10.32 -2.13
N LEU A 81 -1.74 -10.69 -1.36
CA LEU A 81 -1.26 -9.90 -0.23
C LEU A 81 -0.73 -8.53 -0.64
N ALA A 82 0.07 -8.45 -1.71
CA ALA A 82 0.58 -7.18 -2.22
C ALA A 82 -0.55 -6.24 -2.66
N LEU A 83 -1.57 -6.78 -3.33
CA LEU A 83 -2.78 -6.03 -3.71
C LEU A 83 -3.63 -5.64 -2.50
N PHE A 84 -3.74 -6.47 -1.47
CA PHE A 84 -4.53 -6.13 -0.27
C PHE A 84 -3.85 -5.04 0.57
N GLY A 85 -2.54 -5.14 0.78
CA GLY A 85 -1.76 -4.12 1.48
C GLY A 85 -1.81 -2.78 0.75
N THR A 86 -1.43 -2.76 -0.55
CA THR A 86 -1.47 -1.52 -1.35
C THR A 86 -2.89 -1.02 -1.63
N GLY A 87 -3.87 -1.91 -1.78
CA GLY A 87 -5.27 -1.56 -1.92
C GLY A 87 -5.83 -0.87 -0.67
N SER A 88 -5.49 -1.36 0.51
CA SER A 88 -5.89 -0.75 1.78
C SER A 88 -5.24 0.62 1.99
N MET A 89 -3.95 0.78 1.65
CA MET A 89 -3.28 2.09 1.63
C MET A 89 -4.00 3.09 0.70
N LEU A 90 -4.34 2.64 -0.52
CA LEU A 90 -5.05 3.48 -1.48
C LEU A 90 -6.45 3.85 -0.99
N ALA A 91 -7.19 2.90 -0.43
CA ALA A 91 -8.53 3.13 0.11
C ALA A 91 -8.50 4.16 1.25
N ALA A 92 -7.54 4.05 2.17
CA ALA A 92 -7.35 5.03 3.25
C ALA A 92 -7.01 6.43 2.70
N ALA A 93 -6.12 6.50 1.71
CA ALA A 93 -5.76 7.77 1.05
C ALA A 93 -6.98 8.42 0.36
N LEU A 94 -7.82 7.62 -0.32
CA LEU A 94 -9.05 8.11 -0.95
C LEU A 94 -10.06 8.60 0.09
N LEU A 95 -10.24 7.86 1.18
CA LEU A 95 -11.11 8.28 2.28
C LEU A 95 -10.65 9.62 2.86
N LEU A 96 -9.35 9.79 3.12
CA LEU A 96 -8.77 11.04 3.60
C LEU A 96 -8.96 12.18 2.59
N PHE A 97 -8.76 11.91 1.30
CA PHE A 97 -8.93 12.90 0.23
C PHE A 97 -10.36 13.45 0.16
N VAL A 98 -11.35 12.57 0.36
CA VAL A 98 -12.78 12.91 0.33
C VAL A 98 -13.20 13.64 1.60
N THR A 99 -12.78 13.15 2.77
CA THR A 99 -13.30 13.60 4.07
C THR A 99 -12.56 14.81 4.65
N CYS A 100 -11.29 15.05 4.27
CA CYS A 100 -10.47 16.13 4.82
C CYS A 100 -9.85 16.99 3.70
N PRO A 101 -10.57 18.02 3.19
CA PRO A 101 -10.10 18.87 2.10
C PRO A 101 -8.74 19.54 2.35
N ASP A 102 -8.45 19.94 3.59
CA ASP A 102 -7.20 20.55 4.02
C ASP A 102 -6.02 19.56 4.03
N LYS A 103 -6.29 18.25 4.04
CA LYS A 103 -5.28 17.17 4.03
C LYS A 103 -5.10 16.49 2.67
N ARG A 104 -5.74 16.98 1.61
CA ARG A 104 -5.65 16.37 0.26
C ARG A 104 -4.23 16.22 -0.27
N SER A 105 -3.33 17.16 0.02
CA SER A 105 -1.92 17.04 -0.36
C SER A 105 -1.26 15.82 0.30
N ALA A 106 -1.55 15.56 1.57
CA ALA A 106 -1.04 14.40 2.28
C ALA A 106 -1.66 13.10 1.73
N ALA A 107 -2.95 13.11 1.42
CA ALA A 107 -3.64 11.98 0.79
C ALA A 107 -3.03 11.61 -0.56
N ILE A 108 -2.74 12.60 -1.42
CA ILE A 108 -2.08 12.36 -2.72
C ILE A 108 -0.69 11.76 -2.54
N LYS A 109 0.12 12.33 -1.63
CA LYS A 109 1.50 11.87 -1.39
C LYS A 109 1.55 10.41 -0.92
N GLN A 110 0.65 10.01 -0.02
CA GLN A 110 0.61 8.65 0.49
C GLN A 110 -0.10 7.66 -0.46
N GLY A 111 -1.06 8.13 -1.27
CA GLY A 111 -1.87 7.29 -2.16
C GLY A 111 -1.30 7.08 -3.57
N ALA A 112 -0.36 7.91 -4.04
CA ALA A 112 0.15 7.83 -5.42
C ALA A 112 0.86 6.52 -5.74
N LEU A 113 1.79 6.07 -4.88
CA LEU A 113 2.49 4.80 -5.07
C LEU A 113 1.55 3.59 -4.94
N PRO A 114 0.66 3.52 -3.93
CA PRO A 114 -0.40 2.51 -3.88
C PRO A 114 -1.27 2.45 -5.14
N LEU A 115 -1.66 3.59 -5.71
CA LEU A 115 -2.44 3.64 -6.94
C LEU A 115 -1.70 2.98 -8.12
N ILE A 116 -0.43 3.34 -8.30
CA ILE A 116 0.41 2.75 -9.36
C ILE A 116 0.55 1.23 -9.15
N ALA A 117 0.77 0.79 -7.91
CA ALA A 117 0.89 -0.62 -7.57
C ALA A 117 -0.40 -1.38 -7.92
N VAL A 118 -1.55 -0.93 -7.40
CA VAL A 118 -2.86 -1.57 -7.62
C VAL A 118 -3.20 -1.63 -9.10
N ALA A 119 -3.01 -0.53 -9.85
CA ALA A 119 -3.30 -0.50 -11.27
C ALA A 119 -2.40 -1.46 -12.07
N ALA A 120 -1.08 -1.40 -11.85
CA ALA A 120 -0.12 -2.22 -12.60
C ALA A 120 -0.24 -3.72 -12.26
N LEU A 121 -0.41 -4.06 -10.98
CA LEU A 121 -0.60 -5.44 -10.53
C LEU A 121 -1.97 -5.98 -10.98
N GLY A 122 -3.04 -5.18 -10.89
CA GLY A 122 -4.37 -5.54 -11.35
C GLY A 122 -4.43 -5.82 -12.85
N VAL A 123 -3.83 -4.95 -13.67
CA VAL A 123 -3.69 -5.18 -15.12
C VAL A 123 -2.87 -6.45 -15.39
N SER A 124 -1.77 -6.66 -14.66
CA SER A 124 -0.96 -7.88 -14.82
C SER A 124 -1.74 -9.15 -14.47
N ALA A 125 -2.55 -9.11 -13.41
CA ALA A 125 -3.40 -10.22 -12.99
C ALA A 125 -4.46 -10.54 -14.04
N LEU A 126 -5.15 -9.50 -14.55
CA LEU A 126 -6.19 -9.62 -15.57
C LEU A 126 -5.64 -10.22 -16.87
N LEU A 127 -4.53 -9.67 -17.38
CA LEU A 127 -3.89 -10.19 -18.60
C LEU A 127 -3.46 -11.64 -18.44
N SER A 128 -2.96 -12.02 -17.26
CA SER A 128 -2.56 -13.40 -16.98
C SER A 128 -3.76 -14.35 -16.96
N GLN A 129 -4.94 -13.90 -16.49
CA GLN A 129 -6.17 -14.70 -16.53
C GLN A 129 -6.70 -14.84 -17.95
N LEU A 130 -6.72 -13.75 -18.73
CA LEU A 130 -7.16 -13.77 -20.12
C LEU A 130 -6.31 -14.74 -20.95
N ALA A 131 -4.97 -14.67 -20.81
CA ALA A 131 -4.06 -15.59 -21.51
C ALA A 131 -4.30 -17.07 -21.15
N ARG A 132 -4.64 -17.37 -19.89
CA ARG A 132 -5.01 -18.73 -19.47
C ARG A 132 -6.35 -19.19 -20.05
N SER A 133 -7.32 -18.28 -20.16
CA SER A 133 -8.65 -18.58 -20.70
C SER A 133 -8.65 -18.79 -22.23
N SER A 134 -7.73 -18.15 -22.95
CA SER A 134 -7.56 -18.28 -24.41
C SER A 134 -6.83 -19.55 -24.85
N HIS A 135 -6.25 -20.30 -23.91
CA HIS A 135 -5.72 -21.64 -24.16
C HIS A 135 -6.58 -22.68 -23.41
N PRO A 136 -7.80 -22.97 -23.88
CA PRO A 136 -8.54 -24.11 -23.36
C PRO A 136 -7.74 -25.36 -23.72
N VAL A 137 -7.14 -25.95 -22.69
CA VAL A 137 -6.66 -27.33 -22.59
C VAL A 137 -6.99 -28.17 -23.85
N THR A 138 -6.04 -28.25 -24.78
CA THR A 138 -5.99 -29.30 -25.81
C THR A 138 -5.50 -30.60 -25.18
N LEU A 139 -6.24 -31.14 -24.19
CA LEU A 139 -6.05 -32.48 -23.61
C LEU A 139 -7.31 -33.35 -23.78
N TRP A 140 -7.83 -33.43 -25.01
CA TRP A 140 -8.87 -34.40 -25.36
C TRP A 140 -8.61 -35.16 -26.67
N VAL A 141 -7.37 -35.25 -27.16
CA VAL A 141 -7.04 -36.10 -28.31
C VAL A 141 -5.78 -36.92 -28.06
N SER A 142 -5.85 -37.78 -27.05
CA SER A 142 -5.01 -38.97 -26.92
C SER A 142 -5.90 -40.11 -26.44
N LEU A 143 -6.84 -40.50 -27.30
CA LEU A 143 -7.48 -41.81 -27.33
C LEU A 143 -6.95 -42.53 -28.58
#